data_AF-A0A5E4I6V2-F1
#
_entry.id   AF-A0A5E4I6V2-F1
#
_cell.length_a   1.000
_cell.length_b   1.000
_cell.length_c   1.000
_cell.angle_alpha   90.00
_cell.angle_beta   90.00
_cell.angle_gamma   90.00
#
_symmetry.space_group_name_H-M   'P 1'
#
loop_
_entity.id
_entity.type
_entity.pdbx_description
1 polymer ?
#
loop_
_entity_poly.entity_id
_entity_poly.type
_entity_poly.pdbx_seq_one_letter_code
_entity_poly.pdbx_strand_id
1 'polypeptide(L)'
;MAKKNYYKPKKESPELTDAVNIPYILVLAAVVIANFTNSEVLTLVTFLALLLIYAIKKYDSRIPVAFALLLLVLSAIELAYRSEELANQIAVYAYYYLVVGVLLQLIEYIRNPGDE
;
A
#
# COMPACT_ATOMS: atom_id res chain seq x y z
N MET A 1 7.61 -2.50 -52.97
CA MET A 1 7.34 -3.55 -51.95
C MET A 1 7.67 -3.00 -50.57
N ALA A 2 6.66 -2.74 -49.73
CA ALA A 2 6.86 -2.22 -48.38
C ALA A 2 6.94 -3.37 -47.36
N LYS A 3 8.03 -3.45 -46.58
CA LYS A 3 8.14 -4.38 -45.44
C LYS A 3 7.22 -3.91 -44.32
N LYS A 4 6.17 -4.69 -44.02
CA LYS A 4 5.36 -4.51 -42.80
C LYS A 4 6.21 -4.89 -41.59
N ASN A 5 6.60 -3.91 -40.79
CA ASN A 5 7.21 -4.14 -39.49
C ASN A 5 6.11 -4.60 -38.52
N TYR A 6 6.03 -5.91 -38.30
CA TYR A 6 5.17 -6.50 -37.30
C TYR A 6 5.71 -6.16 -35.90
N TYR A 7 5.05 -5.22 -35.22
CA TYR A 7 5.20 -5.06 -33.78
C TYR A 7 4.69 -6.33 -33.09
N LYS A 8 5.59 -7.11 -32.50
CA LYS A 8 5.24 -8.25 -31.63
C LYS A 8 4.99 -7.69 -30.23
N PRO A 9 3.79 -7.85 -29.64
CA PRO A 9 3.57 -7.42 -28.26
C PRO A 9 4.50 -8.22 -27.35
N LYS A 10 5.29 -7.52 -26.53
CA LYS A 10 6.16 -8.11 -25.51
C LYS A 10 5.26 -8.86 -24.53
N LYS A 11 5.24 -10.20 -24.59
CA LYS A 11 4.59 -11.02 -23.56
C LYS A 11 5.19 -10.61 -22.22
N GLU A 12 4.35 -10.11 -21.31
CA GLU A 12 4.75 -9.88 -19.92
C GLU A 12 5.29 -11.21 -19.38
N SER A 13 6.57 -11.21 -19.03
CA SER A 13 7.22 -12.33 -18.36
C SER A 13 6.56 -12.50 -16.98
N PRO A 14 6.20 -13.72 -16.55
CA PRO A 14 5.51 -13.98 -15.28
C PRO A 14 6.17 -13.25 -14.09
N GLU A 15 7.50 -13.22 -14.05
CA GLU A 15 8.31 -12.56 -13.02
C GLU A 15 8.04 -11.04 -12.86
N LEU A 16 7.66 -10.34 -13.94
CA LEU A 16 7.37 -8.90 -13.89
C LEU A 16 5.99 -8.62 -13.30
N THR A 17 5.03 -9.49 -13.58
CA THR A 17 3.64 -9.39 -13.08
C THR A 17 3.61 -9.62 -11.57
N ASP A 18 4.38 -10.58 -11.08
CA ASP A 18 4.46 -10.91 -9.66
C ASP A 18 5.12 -9.76 -8.87
N ALA A 19 6.18 -9.16 -9.39
CA ALA A 19 6.83 -8.01 -8.77
C ALA A 19 5.91 -6.78 -8.62
N VAL A 20 4.98 -6.59 -9.55
CA VAL A 20 3.99 -5.51 -9.51
C VAL A 20 2.86 -5.83 -8.53
N ASN A 21 2.41 -7.08 -8.46
CA ASN A 21 1.25 -7.48 -7.65
C ASN A 21 1.57 -7.62 -6.15
N ILE A 22 2.77 -8.06 -5.80
CA ILE A 22 3.19 -8.28 -4.40
C ILE A 22 2.95 -7.06 -3.48
N PRO A 23 3.35 -5.81 -3.81
CA PRO A 23 3.13 -4.69 -2.90
C PRO A 23 1.64 -4.44 -2.61
N TYR A 24 0.76 -4.56 -3.62
CA TYR A 24 -0.69 -4.43 -3.43
C TYR A 24 -1.27 -5.56 -2.56
N ILE A 25 -0.78 -6.78 -2.75
CA ILE A 25 -1.19 -7.92 -1.92
C ILE A 25 -0.77 -7.70 -0.47
N LEU A 26 0.41 -7.13 -0.21
CA LEU A 26 0.89 -6.86 1.15
C LEU A 26 0.02 -5.84 1.90
N VAL A 27 -0.42 -4.76 1.24
CA VAL A 27 -1.34 -3.79 1.89
C VAL A 27 -2.72 -4.41 2.12
N LEU A 28 -3.24 -5.22 1.20
CA LEU A 28 -4.50 -5.91 1.46
C LEU A 28 -4.37 -6.90 2.62
N ALA A 29 -3.30 -7.71 2.63
CA ALA A 29 -3.03 -8.67 3.69
C ALA A 29 -2.86 -8.00 5.05
N ALA A 30 -2.20 -6.85 5.14
CA ALA A 30 -2.01 -6.14 6.40
C ALA A 30 -3.35 -5.66 7.00
N VAL A 31 -4.32 -5.19 6.21
CA VAL A 31 -5.68 -4.90 6.73
C VAL A 31 -6.35 -6.16 7.24
N VAL A 32 -6.31 -7.24 6.45
CA VAL A 32 -6.96 -8.50 6.82
C VAL A 32 -6.37 -9.02 8.14
N ILE A 33 -5.05 -9.06 8.26
CA ILE A 33 -4.35 -9.47 9.49
C ILE A 33 -4.72 -8.55 10.65
N ALA A 34 -4.70 -7.23 10.46
CA ALA A 34 -5.08 -6.27 11.49
C ALA A 34 -6.56 -6.39 11.93
N ASN A 35 -7.44 -6.87 11.06
CA ASN A 35 -8.85 -7.11 11.39
C ASN A 35 -9.05 -8.39 12.21
N PHE A 36 -8.29 -9.46 11.91
CA PHE A 36 -8.29 -10.69 12.73
C PHE A 36 -7.60 -10.50 14.09
N THR A 37 -6.81 -9.46 14.20
CA THR A 37 -6.02 -9.17 15.39
C THR A 37 -6.82 -8.31 16.36
N ASN A 38 -7.34 -8.93 17.43
CA ASN A 38 -8.03 -8.20 18.51
C ASN A 38 -7.08 -7.45 19.46
N SER A 39 -5.83 -7.19 19.05
CA SER A 39 -4.77 -6.60 19.88
C SER A 39 -4.09 -5.44 19.17
N GLU A 40 -4.13 -4.25 19.77
CA GLU A 40 -3.47 -3.05 19.25
C GLU A 40 -1.97 -3.25 19.01
N VAL A 41 -1.31 -4.02 19.89
CA VAL A 41 0.13 -4.32 19.81
C VAL A 41 0.44 -5.12 18.55
N LEU A 42 -0.34 -6.16 18.27
CA LEU A 42 -0.13 -7.00 17.10
C LEU A 42 -0.49 -6.25 15.80
N THR A 43 -1.47 -5.35 15.83
CA THR A 43 -1.76 -4.43 14.72
C THR A 43 -0.56 -3.53 14.45
N LEU A 44 0.02 -2.91 15.48
CA LEU A 44 1.23 -2.10 15.35
C LEU A 44 2.40 -2.92 14.77
N VAL A 45 2.64 -4.13 15.28
CA VAL A 45 3.69 -5.02 14.77
C VAL A 45 3.47 -5.36 13.29
N THR A 46 2.21 -5.56 12.86
CA THR A 46 1.87 -5.82 11.45
C THR A 46 2.26 -4.65 10.55
N PHE A 47 1.91 -3.42 10.94
CA PHE A 47 2.27 -2.23 10.16
C PHE A 47 3.76 -1.89 10.23
N LEU A 48 4.44 -2.18 11.35
CA LEU A 48 5.89 -2.06 11.46
C LEU A 48 6.60 -3.06 10.53
N ALA A 49 6.13 -4.31 10.48
CA ALA A 49 6.64 -5.31 9.56
C ALA A 49 6.43 -4.89 8.09
N LEU A 50 5.24 -4.35 7.77
CA LEU A 50 4.95 -3.80 6.44
C LEU A 50 5.94 -2.70 6.06
N LEU A 51 6.18 -1.74 6.95
CA LEU A 51 7.16 -0.67 6.75
C LEU A 51 8.57 -1.22 6.47
N LEU A 52 9.04 -2.18 7.26
CA LEU A 52 10.35 -2.78 7.06
C LEU A 52 10.46 -3.52 5.73
N ILE A 53 9.43 -4.29 5.35
CA ILE A 53 9.40 -5.00 4.07
C ILE A 53 9.46 -4.00 2.91
N TYR A 54 8.64 -2.96 2.93
CA TYR A 54 8.63 -1.92 1.90
C TYR A 54 9.98 -1.19 1.82
N ALA A 55 10.57 -0.82 2.97
CA ALA A 55 11.85 -0.12 3.03
C ALA A 55 13.00 -0.97 2.46
N ILE A 56 13.06 -2.26 2.80
CA ILE A 56 14.11 -3.18 2.34
C ILE A 56 13.94 -3.51 0.85
N LYS A 57 12.71 -3.78 0.40
CA LYS A 57 12.42 -4.14 -0.99
C LYS A 57 12.35 -2.94 -1.92
N LYS A 58 12.36 -1.71 -1.38
CA LYS A 58 12.25 -0.45 -2.13
C LYS A 58 10.99 -0.40 -2.98
N TYR A 59 9.89 -0.91 -2.45
CA TYR A 59 8.58 -0.80 -3.10
C TYR A 59 8.11 0.64 -3.07
N ASP A 60 7.27 1.02 -4.04
CA ASP A 60 6.76 2.38 -4.20
C ASP A 60 5.99 2.82 -2.94
N SER A 61 6.53 3.83 -2.26
CA SER A 61 5.97 4.42 -1.04
C SER A 61 4.59 5.04 -1.22
N ARG A 62 4.19 5.36 -2.46
CA ARG A 62 2.89 5.95 -2.79
C ARG A 62 1.75 4.95 -2.64
N ILE A 63 2.03 3.64 -2.70
CA ILE A 63 1.00 2.59 -2.62
C ILE A 63 0.29 2.62 -1.24
N PRO A 64 0.99 2.55 -0.08
CA PRO A 64 0.38 2.75 1.23
C PRO A 64 -0.42 4.04 1.36
N VAL A 65 0.09 5.16 0.83
CA VAL A 65 -0.60 6.47 0.90
C VAL A 65 -1.91 6.44 0.11
N ALA A 66 -1.89 5.95 -1.13
CA ALA A 66 -3.08 5.82 -1.96
C ALA A 66 -4.13 4.92 -1.29
N PHE A 67 -3.69 3.82 -0.68
CA PHE A 67 -4.57 2.92 0.05
C PHE A 67 -5.16 3.58 1.31
N ALA A 68 -4.39 4.39 2.04
CA ALA A 68 -4.90 5.15 3.17
C ALA A 68 -5.99 6.14 2.77
N LEU A 69 -5.80 6.87 1.66
CA LEU A 69 -6.80 7.80 1.14
C LEU A 69 -8.10 7.08 0.75
N LEU A 70 -8.01 5.89 0.14
CA LEU A 70 -9.18 5.06 -0.13
C LEU A 70 -9.90 4.66 1.16
N LEU A 71 -9.17 4.24 2.20
CA LEU A 71 -9.76 3.92 3.50
C LEU A 71 -10.42 5.14 4.16
N LEU A 72 -9.85 6.34 4.05
CA LEU A 72 -10.49 7.57 4.58
C LEU A 72 -11.82 7.85 3.88
N VAL A 73 -11.90 7.67 2.56
CA VAL A 73 -13.15 7.79 1.81
C VAL A 73 -14.16 6.73 2.29
N LEU A 74 -13.73 5.48 2.46
CA LEU A 74 -14.59 4.42 2.99
C LEU A 74 -15.07 4.71 4.42
N SER A 75 -14.21 5.22 5.29
CA SER A 75 -14.56 5.64 6.64
C SER A 75 -15.64 6.73 6.63
N ALA A 76 -15.51 7.73 5.75
CA ALA A 76 -16.52 8.78 5.60
C ALA A 76 -17.86 8.22 5.09
N ILE A 77 -17.84 7.23 4.19
CA ILE A 77 -19.03 6.54 3.71
C ILE A 77 -19.72 5.77 4.86
N GLU A 78 -18.97 4.98 5.63
CA GLU A 78 -19.50 4.23 6.78
C GLU A 78 -20.09 5.15 7.85
N LEU A 79 -19.45 6.29 8.10
CA LEU A 79 -19.95 7.30 9.03
C LEU A 79 -21.29 7.89 8.55
N ALA A 80 -21.45 8.12 7.24
CA ALA A 80 -22.70 8.59 6.65
C ALA A 80 -23.84 7.55 6.79
N TYR A 81 -23.51 6.25 6.80
CA TYR A 81 -24.45 5.17 7.08
C TYR A 81 -24.71 4.93 8.58
N ARG A 82 -24.20 5.79 9.47
CA ARG A 82 -24.30 5.70 10.94
C ARG A 82 -23.61 4.48 11.56
N SER A 83 -22.62 3.92 10.88
CA SER A 83 -21.77 2.85 11.40
C SER A 83 -20.52 3.44 12.06
N GLU A 84 -20.69 4.07 13.23
CA GLU A 84 -19.61 4.83 13.90
C GLU A 84 -18.42 3.94 14.29
N GLU A 85 -18.69 2.72 14.79
CA GLU A 85 -17.66 1.77 15.21
C GLU A 85 -16.77 1.35 14.03
N LEU A 86 -17.39 0.94 12.92
CA LEU A 86 -16.66 0.53 11.72
C LEU A 86 -15.94 1.71 11.07
N ALA A 87 -16.58 2.88 11.00
CA ALA A 87 -15.95 4.09 10.47
C ALA A 87 -14.68 4.45 11.24
N ASN A 88 -14.74 4.37 12.57
CA ASN A 88 -13.59 4.62 13.44
C ASN A 88 -12.48 3.58 13.23
N GLN A 89 -12.84 2.30 13.12
CA GLN A 89 -11.87 1.23 12.86
C GLN A 89 -11.16 1.42 11.52
N ILE A 90 -11.91 1.75 10.45
CA ILE A 90 -11.33 2.04 9.13
C ILE A 90 -10.42 3.28 9.19
N ALA A 91 -10.82 4.33 9.91
CA ALA A 91 -10.00 5.53 10.09
C ALA A 91 -8.67 5.22 10.79
N VAL A 92 -8.68 4.33 11.80
CA VAL A 92 -7.46 3.86 12.47
C VAL A 92 -6.54 3.11 11.49
N TYR A 93 -7.08 2.24 10.64
CA TYR A 93 -6.27 1.59 9.60
C TYR A 93 -5.70 2.57 8.59
N ALA A 94 -6.49 3.56 8.17
CA ALA A 94 -6.00 4.64 7.30
C ALA A 94 -4.85 5.41 7.95
N TYR A 95 -4.95 5.73 9.24
CA TYR A 95 -3.89 6.38 10.00
C TYR A 95 -2.59 5.58 9.96
N TYR A 96 -2.63 4.27 10.22
CA TYR A 96 -1.42 3.44 10.15
C TYR A 96 -0.80 3.43 8.76
N TYR A 97 -1.59 3.33 7.69
CA TYR A 97 -1.06 3.40 6.32
C TYR A 97 -0.46 4.76 5.98
N LEU A 98 -1.04 5.87 6.45
CA LEU A 98 -0.45 7.19 6.26
C LEU A 98 0.91 7.30 6.93
N VAL A 99 1.03 6.85 8.19
CA VAL A 99 2.30 6.85 8.91
C VAL A 99 3.35 6.02 8.16
N VAL A 100 2.99 4.80 7.73
CA VAL A 100 3.90 3.94 6.95
C VAL A 100 4.31 4.61 5.64
N GLY A 101 3.36 5.15 4.88
CA GLY A 101 3.62 5.80 3.60
C GLY A 101 4.52 7.03 3.72
N VAL A 102 4.25 7.91 4.69
CA VAL A 102 5.06 9.11 4.94
C VAL A 102 6.47 8.75 5.40
N LEU A 103 6.63 7.76 6.27
CA LEU A 103 7.95 7.29 6.69
C LEU A 103 8.73 6.69 5.53
N LEU A 104 8.08 5.94 4.63
CA LEU A 104 8.73 5.41 3.43
C LEU A 104 9.15 6.53 2.47
N GLN A 105 8.31 7.54 2.25
CA GLN A 105 8.66 8.73 1.47
C GLN A 105 9.86 9.46 2.07
N LEU A 106 9.91 9.59 3.40
CA LEU A 106 11.05 10.17 4.10
C LEU A 106 12.34 9.35 3.91
N ILE A 107 12.24 8.02 4.01
CA ILE A 107 13.37 7.11 3.75
C ILE A 107 13.87 7.25 2.31
N GLU A 108 12.96 7.34 1.33
CA GLU A 108 13.31 7.54 -0.07
C GLU A 108 13.99 8.89 -0.30
N TYR A 109 13.47 9.97 0.29
CA TYR A 109 14.03 11.30 0.22
C TYR A 109 15.45 11.36 0.80
N ILE A 110 15.67 10.76 1.97
CA ILE A 110 17.00 10.70 2.60
C ILE A 110 17.98 9.83 1.79
N ARG A 111 17.49 8.77 1.14
CA ARG A 111 18.33 7.88 0.32
C ARG A 111 18.76 8.53 -0.98
N ASN A 112 17.91 9.36 -1.57
CA ASN A 112 18.16 10.04 -2.85
C ASN A 112 18.09 11.57 -2.69
N PRO A 113 18.99 12.20 -1.91
CA PRO A 113 18.99 13.64 -1.69
C PRO A 113 19.52 14.34 -2.94
N GLY A 114 18.64 14.64 -3.91
CA GLY A 114 18.99 15.44 -5.09
C GLY A 114 18.51 14.92 -6.46
N ASP A 115 17.66 13.89 -6.53
CA ASP A 115 17.01 13.50 -7.79
C ASP A 115 15.75 14.37 -8.01
N GLU A 116 15.96 15.65 -8.33
CA GLU A 116 14.99 16.56 -8.97
C GLU A 116 15.42 16.84 -10.42
#